data_AF-A0A7Z0C3Y1-F1
#
_entry.id   AF-A0A7Z0C3Y1-F1
#
_cell.length_a   1.000
_cell.length_b   1.000
_cell.length_c   1.000
_cell.angle_alpha   90.00
_cell.angle_beta   90.00
_cell.angle_gamma   90.00
#
_symmetry.space_group_name_H-M   'P 1'
#
loop_
_entity.id
_entity.type
_entity.pdbx_description
1 polymer ?
#
loop_
_entity_poly.entity_id
_entity_poly.type
_entity_poly.pdbx_seq_one_letter_code
_entity_poly.pdbx_strand_id
1 'polypeptide(L)'
;MNTTSTSVPVRRTDAPGSSATSGSAGASLSIGDLAERTGVAPATLRMWEQRHGFPVPDRLESGHRRYSEADVAGVQEVLGRREAGVRLDAAIAEVLAGAQRAAEPRAASVWAELRRHHREVPVHRLTKQTLLSLSWAIEDEFAAKAERAHLFGLFQAEQYYRPARRRWRELSRVAGSAYAFYAPADPDAPTPEGATPVLLDDDSPVRREWAVVCDSHDLPVALTAWELPGQEGVPDRQRLFESAWTIDPTAVRRAARTCAALAAQAGAEGTAAVQFALADEPAPVAADLAAVSALFSRVVAYVDDGHRPRAGR
;
A
#
# COMPACT_ATOMS: atom_id res chain seq x y z
N MET A 1 54.82 -60.29 -34.58
CA MET A 1 56.09 -60.50 -33.84
C MET A 1 56.53 -59.15 -33.27
N ASN A 2 57.22 -59.15 -32.12
CA ASN A 2 57.67 -57.97 -31.37
C ASN A 2 58.56 -57.04 -32.24
N THR A 3 58.68 -55.73 -32.02
CA THR A 3 59.30 -55.06 -30.84
C THR A 3 58.95 -53.55 -30.77
N THR A 4 58.60 -53.01 -29.59
CA THR A 4 59.42 -52.11 -28.71
C THR A 4 59.55 -50.65 -29.21
N SER A 5 58.70 -49.70 -28.77
CA SER A 5 58.77 -48.84 -27.55
C SER A 5 59.59 -47.54 -27.65
N THR A 6 59.00 -46.41 -27.23
CA THR A 6 59.58 -45.23 -26.51
C THR A 6 58.39 -44.24 -26.25
N SER A 7 57.91 -43.87 -25.03
CA SER A 7 58.51 -43.36 -23.77
C SER A 7 58.85 -41.85 -23.84
N VAL A 8 58.32 -40.88 -23.05
CA VAL A 8 57.35 -40.73 -21.92
C VAL A 8 56.91 -39.22 -21.90
N PRO A 9 56.30 -38.55 -20.86
CA PRO A 9 55.33 -38.92 -19.79
C PRO A 9 54.11 -37.96 -19.60
N VAL A 10 53.07 -38.48 -18.92
CA VAL A 10 52.25 -37.86 -17.84
C VAL A 10 51.82 -36.38 -17.88
N ARG A 11 50.48 -36.17 -17.92
CA ARG A 11 49.77 -35.44 -16.86
C ARG A 11 48.44 -36.14 -16.53
N ARG A 12 48.05 -36.14 -15.25
CA ARG A 12 46.89 -36.84 -14.70
C ARG A 12 45.94 -35.79 -14.09
N THR A 13 44.62 -35.98 -14.26
CA THR A 13 43.52 -35.60 -13.34
C THR A 13 43.36 -34.08 -12.99
N ASP A 14 42.17 -33.45 -12.94
CA ASP A 14 40.78 -33.92 -12.89
C ASP A 14 39.79 -33.01 -13.66
N ALA A 15 38.55 -33.47 -13.78
CA ALA A 15 37.33 -32.73 -14.12
C ALA A 15 36.19 -33.24 -13.18
N PRO A 16 34.92 -32.78 -13.22
CA PRO A 16 34.30 -31.71 -14.02
C PRO A 16 33.35 -30.77 -13.21
N GLY A 17 32.59 -29.92 -13.92
CA GLY A 17 31.34 -29.29 -13.43
C GLY A 17 31.45 -27.79 -13.09
N SER A 18 30.38 -26.99 -13.18
CA SER A 18 29.09 -27.21 -13.86
C SER A 18 28.43 -25.86 -14.21
N SER A 19 27.43 -25.94 -15.10
CA SER A 19 26.40 -24.93 -15.43
C SER A 19 26.03 -23.89 -14.34
N ALA A 20 25.88 -22.62 -14.74
CA ALA A 20 24.63 -21.85 -14.53
C ALA A 20 24.71 -20.44 -15.16
N THR A 21 24.01 -20.22 -16.27
CA THR A 21 23.50 -18.89 -16.64
C THR A 21 22.15 -18.68 -15.96
N SER A 22 22.11 -17.86 -14.92
CA SER A 22 20.88 -17.38 -14.26
C SER A 22 20.96 -15.86 -14.13
N GLY A 23 20.00 -15.16 -14.74
CA GLY A 23 20.04 -13.71 -14.90
C GLY A 23 19.40 -12.92 -13.76
N SER A 24 19.89 -11.69 -13.57
CA SER A 24 19.21 -10.57 -12.90
C SER A 24 18.84 -10.71 -11.41
N ALA A 25 19.84 -11.04 -10.57
CA ALA A 25 19.93 -10.45 -9.23
C ALA A 25 20.89 -9.25 -9.28
N GLY A 26 20.60 -8.18 -8.56
CA GLY A 26 21.23 -6.86 -8.74
C GLY A 26 22.76 -6.87 -8.73
N ALA A 27 23.38 -6.23 -9.73
CA ALA A 27 24.84 -6.14 -9.84
C ALA A 27 25.41 -5.31 -8.68
N SER A 28 26.20 -5.94 -7.82
CA SER A 28 26.82 -5.27 -6.67
C SER A 28 28.01 -4.42 -7.14
N LEU A 29 27.85 -3.11 -7.15
CA LEU A 29 28.82 -2.14 -7.67
C LEU A 29 29.98 -1.92 -6.68
N SER A 30 31.20 -1.72 -7.19
CA SER A 30 32.33 -1.22 -6.39
C SER A 30 32.25 0.31 -6.23
N ILE A 31 33.12 0.87 -5.38
CA ILE A 31 33.23 2.34 -5.26
C ILE A 31 33.77 3.01 -6.54
N GLY A 32 34.45 2.25 -7.41
CA GLY A 32 34.88 2.74 -8.72
C GLY A 32 33.68 2.91 -9.64
N ASP A 33 32.87 1.86 -9.75
CA ASP A 33 31.67 1.85 -10.62
C ASP A 33 30.63 2.88 -10.16
N LEU A 34 30.45 3.05 -8.84
CA LEU A 34 29.60 4.10 -8.28
C LEU A 34 30.12 5.50 -8.62
N ALA A 35 31.44 5.73 -8.53
CA ALA A 35 32.05 7.02 -8.87
C ALA A 35 31.94 7.33 -10.37
N GLU A 36 32.12 6.34 -11.24
CA GLU A 36 31.94 6.47 -12.69
C GLU A 36 30.50 6.83 -13.06
N ARG A 37 29.51 6.15 -12.47
CA ARG A 37 28.07 6.37 -12.73
C ARG A 37 27.49 7.66 -12.14
N THR A 38 28.15 8.24 -11.14
CA THR A 38 27.66 9.45 -10.45
C THR A 38 28.50 10.70 -10.74
N GLY A 39 29.67 10.55 -11.36
CA GLY A 39 30.65 11.62 -11.53
C GLY A 39 31.32 12.08 -10.21
N VAL A 40 31.02 11.44 -9.07
CA VAL A 40 31.54 11.83 -7.76
C VAL A 40 32.81 11.05 -7.44
N ALA A 41 33.92 11.76 -7.20
CA ALA A 41 35.19 11.11 -6.87
C ALA A 41 35.09 10.14 -5.66
N PRO A 42 35.75 8.97 -5.68
CA PRO A 42 35.65 7.97 -4.61
C PRO A 42 36.02 8.49 -3.21
N ALA A 43 36.94 9.46 -3.13
CA ALA A 43 37.30 10.11 -1.86
C ALA A 43 36.15 10.94 -1.27
N THR A 44 35.37 11.61 -2.13
CA THR A 44 34.19 12.40 -1.74
C THR A 44 33.07 11.49 -1.24
N LEU A 45 32.81 10.37 -1.94
CA LEU A 45 31.83 9.36 -1.52
C LEU A 45 32.18 8.76 -0.14
N ARG A 46 33.46 8.44 0.10
CA ARG A 46 33.92 7.97 1.44
C ARG A 46 33.76 9.03 2.52
N MET A 47 33.97 10.31 2.19
CA MET A 47 33.77 11.41 3.14
C MET A 47 32.28 11.58 3.49
N TRP A 48 31.37 11.44 2.52
CA TRP A 48 29.93 11.45 2.78
C TRP A 48 29.52 10.24 3.63
N GLU A 49 30.02 9.04 3.33
CA GLU A 49 29.77 7.82 4.12
C GLU A 49 30.22 8.03 5.57
N GLN A 50 31.44 8.51 5.78
CA GLN A 50 32.02 8.70 7.11
C GLN A 50 31.31 9.79 7.92
N ARG A 51 30.88 10.89 7.28
CA ARG A 51 30.34 12.08 7.96
C ARG A 51 28.82 12.07 8.11
N HIS A 52 28.12 11.46 7.17
CA HIS A 52 26.66 11.51 7.06
C HIS A 52 26.00 10.12 6.97
N GLY A 53 26.78 9.03 6.93
CA GLY A 53 26.26 7.67 6.82
C GLY A 53 25.70 7.33 5.43
N PHE A 54 26.07 8.09 4.39
CA PHE A 54 25.51 7.96 3.04
C PHE A 54 26.60 8.10 1.96
N PRO A 55 26.62 7.28 0.89
CA PRO A 55 25.77 6.11 0.62
C PRO A 55 25.96 4.98 1.65
N VAL A 56 25.08 3.97 1.64
CA VAL A 56 25.04 2.90 2.66
C VAL A 56 25.54 1.59 2.02
N PRO A 57 26.85 1.30 2.06
CA PRO A 57 27.38 0.11 1.41
C PRO A 57 27.04 -1.18 2.15
N ASP A 58 26.61 -2.19 1.40
CA ASP A 58 26.71 -3.58 1.83
C ASP A 58 28.18 -3.95 2.05
N ARG A 59 28.47 -4.63 3.16
CA ARG A 59 29.81 -5.14 3.46
C ARG A 59 29.85 -6.64 3.26
N LEU A 60 30.64 -7.08 2.28
CA LEU A 60 30.96 -8.49 2.09
C LEU A 60 31.77 -9.02 3.28
N GLU A 61 31.78 -10.35 3.47
CA GLU A 61 32.61 -11.02 4.49
C GLU A 61 34.11 -10.69 4.38
N SER A 62 34.57 -10.34 3.18
CA SER A 62 35.94 -9.85 2.90
C SER A 62 36.20 -8.41 3.37
N GLY A 63 35.21 -7.72 3.96
CA GLY A 63 35.29 -6.32 4.38
C GLY A 63 35.18 -5.30 3.23
N HIS A 64 35.03 -5.75 1.99
CA HIS A 64 34.85 -4.86 0.84
C HIS A 64 33.42 -4.31 0.78
N ARG A 65 33.33 -3.00 0.49
CA ARG A 65 32.06 -2.30 0.23
C ARG A 65 31.49 -2.71 -1.12
N ARG A 66 30.15 -2.81 -1.17
CA ARG A 66 29.35 -2.93 -2.37
C ARG A 66 28.19 -1.93 -2.32
N TYR A 67 27.77 -1.47 -3.48
CA TYR A 67 26.68 -0.51 -3.64
C TYR A 67 25.65 -1.07 -4.61
N SER A 68 24.41 -0.61 -4.44
CA SER A 68 23.27 -0.96 -5.27
C SER A 68 23.02 0.10 -6.34
N GLU A 69 22.11 -0.18 -7.28
CA GLU A 69 21.57 0.86 -8.18
C GLU A 69 20.80 1.95 -7.41
N ALA A 70 20.25 1.62 -6.23
CA ALA A 70 19.59 2.60 -5.37
C ALA A 70 20.59 3.59 -4.75
N ASP A 71 21.83 3.18 -4.46
CA ASP A 71 22.89 4.11 -4.05
C ASP A 71 23.29 5.05 -5.19
N VAL A 72 23.34 4.57 -6.44
CA VAL A 72 23.61 5.40 -7.62
C VAL A 72 22.54 6.48 -7.76
N ALA A 73 21.26 6.07 -7.74
CA ALA A 73 20.11 6.98 -7.82
C ALA A 73 20.10 7.98 -6.66
N GLY A 74 20.33 7.50 -5.42
CA GLY A 74 20.41 8.36 -4.24
C GLY A 74 21.51 9.42 -4.35
N VAL A 75 22.70 9.07 -4.86
CA VAL A 75 23.80 10.04 -5.01
C VAL A 75 23.45 11.09 -6.07
N GLN A 76 22.89 10.69 -7.21
CA GLN A 76 22.42 11.62 -8.26
C GLN A 76 21.33 12.57 -7.72
N GLU A 77 20.43 12.05 -6.89
CA GLU A 77 19.32 12.79 -6.27
C GLU A 77 19.80 13.76 -5.14
N VAL A 78 20.94 13.46 -4.48
CA VAL A 78 21.67 14.44 -3.65
C VAL A 78 22.33 15.52 -4.51
N LEU A 79 22.92 15.18 -5.67
CA LEU A 79 23.54 16.16 -6.57
C LEU A 79 22.50 17.16 -7.12
N GLY A 80 21.36 16.68 -7.62
CA GLY A 80 20.29 17.55 -8.13
C GLY A 80 19.76 18.53 -7.07
N ARG A 81 19.61 18.10 -5.81
CA ARG A 81 19.28 19.00 -4.69
C ARG A 81 20.33 20.07 -4.46
N ARG A 82 21.62 19.74 -4.60
CA ARG A 82 22.71 20.70 -4.43
C ARG A 82 22.78 21.71 -5.55
N GLU A 83 22.47 21.30 -6.78
CA GLU A 83 22.30 22.21 -7.92
C GLU A 83 21.10 23.15 -7.71
N ALA A 84 20.03 22.66 -7.08
CA ALA A 84 18.89 23.47 -6.62
C ALA A 84 19.19 24.33 -5.36
N GLY A 85 20.44 24.39 -4.88
CA GLY A 85 20.87 25.25 -3.78
C GLY A 85 20.67 24.67 -2.37
N VAL A 86 20.20 23.43 -2.23
CA VAL A 86 20.08 22.77 -0.92
C VAL A 86 21.48 22.42 -0.39
N ARG A 87 21.72 22.67 0.90
CA ARG A 87 23.00 22.32 1.55
C ARG A 87 23.20 20.80 1.55
N LEU A 88 24.45 20.34 1.41
CA LEU A 88 24.80 18.91 1.35
C LEU A 88 24.25 18.09 2.53
N ASP A 89 24.30 18.64 3.74
CA ASP A 89 23.79 17.99 4.96
C ASP A 89 22.27 17.83 4.94
N ALA A 90 21.53 18.87 4.54
CA ALA A 90 20.09 18.80 4.34
C ALA A 90 19.70 17.87 3.18
N ALA A 91 20.39 17.95 2.04
CA ALA A 91 20.12 17.12 0.87
C ALA A 91 20.31 15.62 1.16
N ILE A 92 21.38 15.24 1.88
CA ILE A 92 21.57 13.85 2.32
C ILE A 92 20.48 13.45 3.32
N ALA A 93 20.14 14.31 4.29
CA ALA A 93 19.10 14.00 5.27
C ALA A 93 17.71 13.81 4.61
N GLU A 94 17.36 14.62 3.61
CA GLU A 94 16.13 14.48 2.83
C GLU A 94 16.11 13.20 1.99
N VAL A 95 17.22 12.84 1.34
CA VAL A 95 17.34 11.60 0.56
C VAL A 95 17.28 10.38 1.47
N LEU A 96 17.96 10.38 2.61
CA LEU A 96 17.85 9.33 3.62
C LEU A 96 16.43 9.23 4.19
N ALA A 97 15.76 10.35 4.48
CA ALA A 97 14.37 10.35 4.94
C ALA A 97 13.37 9.94 3.83
N GLY A 98 13.68 10.20 2.56
CA GLY A 98 12.93 9.70 1.41
C GLY A 98 13.10 8.18 1.25
N ALA A 99 14.34 7.70 1.31
CA ALA A 99 14.67 6.28 1.29
C ALA A 99 14.06 5.53 2.48
N GLN A 100 14.09 6.11 3.68
CA GLN A 100 13.46 5.53 4.87
C GLN A 100 11.93 5.43 4.70
N ARG A 101 11.26 6.46 4.18
CA ARG A 101 9.83 6.42 3.83
C ARG A 101 9.50 5.42 2.71
N ALA A 102 10.45 5.10 1.84
CA ALA A 102 10.31 4.10 0.78
C ALA A 102 10.69 2.67 1.23
N ALA A 103 11.46 2.54 2.32
CA ALA A 103 11.94 1.30 2.91
C ALA A 103 11.16 0.87 4.17
N GLU A 104 10.36 1.77 4.77
CA GLU A 104 9.22 1.39 5.59
C GLU A 104 8.37 0.38 4.81
N PRO A 105 7.97 -0.74 5.43
CA PRO A 105 7.47 -1.91 4.70
C PRO A 105 6.32 -1.53 3.77
N ARG A 106 6.55 -1.80 2.48
CA ARG A 106 5.75 -1.43 1.31
C ARG A 106 4.39 -2.13 1.31
N ALA A 107 3.55 -1.67 2.22
CA ALA A 107 2.35 -2.32 2.70
C ALA A 107 1.50 -1.27 3.45
N ALA A 108 1.04 -0.25 2.73
CA ALA A 108 0.27 0.88 3.27
C ALA A 108 -1.14 0.46 3.69
N SER A 109 -1.23 -0.33 4.75
CA SER A 109 -2.46 -0.85 5.35
C SER A 109 -3.29 0.28 5.95
N VAL A 110 -4.56 0.39 5.55
CA VAL A 110 -5.50 1.39 6.10
C VAL A 110 -5.74 1.10 7.58
N TRP A 111 -5.88 -0.18 7.92
CA TRP A 111 -5.95 -0.67 9.29
C TRP A 111 -4.72 -0.26 10.12
N ALA A 112 -3.52 -0.61 9.65
CA ALA A 112 -2.29 -0.37 10.42
C ALA A 112 -2.00 1.12 10.60
N GLU A 113 -2.22 1.94 9.58
CA GLU A 113 -2.04 3.39 9.67
C GLU A 113 -3.01 4.05 10.66
N LEU A 114 -4.28 3.64 10.66
CA LEU A 114 -5.24 4.11 11.66
C LEU A 114 -4.80 3.66 13.06
N ARG A 115 -4.43 2.39 13.26
CA ARG A 115 -3.98 1.87 14.57
C ARG A 115 -2.66 2.47 15.05
N ARG A 116 -1.75 2.90 14.16
CA ARG A 116 -0.49 3.55 14.53
C ARG A 116 -0.74 4.93 15.15
N HIS A 117 -1.61 5.72 14.53
CA HIS A 117 -1.78 7.15 14.81
C HIS A 117 -3.03 7.52 15.63
N HIS A 118 -4.09 6.70 15.56
CA HIS A 118 -5.38 6.94 16.21
C HIS A 118 -5.75 5.75 17.11
N ARG A 119 -4.95 5.56 18.16
CA ARG A 119 -5.02 4.39 19.06
C ARG A 119 -6.27 4.38 19.94
N GLU A 120 -6.79 5.58 20.21
CA GLU A 120 -8.00 5.90 20.95
C GLU A 120 -9.29 5.42 20.25
N VAL A 121 -9.26 5.22 18.93
CA VAL A 121 -10.41 4.65 18.20
C VAL A 121 -10.70 3.24 18.73
N PRO A 122 -11.92 2.95 19.19
CA PRO A 122 -12.28 1.62 19.70
C PRO A 122 -12.11 0.51 18.66
N VAL A 123 -11.77 -0.68 19.15
CA VAL A 123 -11.62 -1.89 18.33
C VAL A 123 -12.65 -2.94 18.76
N HIS A 124 -13.28 -3.57 17.78
CA HIS A 124 -14.33 -4.56 17.94
C HIS A 124 -14.02 -5.79 17.07
N ARG A 125 -14.36 -6.99 17.54
CA ARG A 125 -14.36 -8.18 16.69
C ARG A 125 -15.75 -8.38 16.12
N LEU A 126 -15.86 -8.25 14.80
CA LEU A 126 -17.13 -8.27 14.07
C LEU A 126 -17.12 -9.37 13.02
N THR A 127 -18.31 -9.89 12.69
CA THR A 127 -18.48 -10.78 11.53
C THR A 127 -18.56 -9.97 10.25
N LYS A 128 -18.24 -10.60 9.11
CA LYS A 128 -18.48 -10.02 7.78
C LYS A 128 -19.92 -9.54 7.58
N GLN A 129 -20.89 -10.25 8.15
CA GLN A 129 -22.29 -9.84 8.15
C GLN A 129 -22.52 -8.48 8.84
N THR A 130 -21.92 -8.26 10.00
CA THR A 130 -22.02 -6.97 10.70
C THR A 130 -21.24 -5.88 9.94
N LEU A 131 -20.08 -6.20 9.36
CA LEU A 131 -19.35 -5.24 8.51
C LEU A 131 -20.13 -4.82 7.27
N LEU A 132 -20.83 -5.74 6.59
CA LEU A 132 -21.75 -5.41 5.50
C LEU A 132 -22.87 -4.45 5.96
N SER A 133 -23.44 -4.71 7.13
CA SER A 133 -24.50 -3.87 7.72
C SER A 133 -24.01 -2.44 8.03
N LEU A 134 -22.81 -2.31 8.60
CA LEU A 134 -22.15 -1.03 8.83
C LEU A 134 -21.80 -0.32 7.52
N SER A 135 -21.26 -1.05 6.55
CA SER A 135 -20.88 -0.51 5.23
C SER A 135 -22.10 0.07 4.51
N TRP A 136 -23.21 -0.66 4.48
CA TRP A 136 -24.45 -0.18 3.87
C TRP A 136 -25.02 1.05 4.57
N ALA A 137 -24.97 1.11 5.91
CA ALA A 137 -25.40 2.30 6.65
C ALA A 137 -24.58 3.55 6.29
N ILE A 138 -23.25 3.42 6.22
CA ILE A 138 -22.33 4.51 5.84
C ILE A 138 -22.58 4.96 4.40
N GLU A 139 -22.64 4.00 3.46
CA GLU A 139 -22.90 4.27 2.04
C GLU A 139 -24.28 4.93 1.80
N ASP A 140 -25.29 4.60 2.62
CA ASP A 140 -26.64 5.17 2.54
C ASP A 140 -26.70 6.62 3.06
N GLU A 141 -26.04 6.91 4.18
CA GLU A 141 -25.94 8.28 4.70
C GLU A 141 -25.11 9.16 3.77
N PHE A 142 -24.02 8.63 3.21
CA PHE A 142 -23.26 9.32 2.17
C PHE A 142 -24.14 9.65 0.95
N ALA A 143 -24.92 8.68 0.45
CA ALA A 143 -25.85 8.90 -0.66
C ALA A 143 -26.95 9.94 -0.34
N ALA A 144 -27.36 10.05 0.93
CA ALA A 144 -28.36 11.01 1.37
C ALA A 144 -27.82 12.46 1.45
N LYS A 145 -26.54 12.64 1.76
CA LYS A 145 -25.90 13.97 1.85
C LYS A 145 -25.44 14.54 0.50
N ALA A 146 -25.06 13.69 -0.45
CA ALA A 146 -24.68 14.07 -1.81
C ALA A 146 -23.58 15.17 -1.92
N GLU A 147 -22.62 15.14 -1.00
CA GLU A 147 -21.43 15.99 -1.02
C GLU A 147 -20.39 15.54 -2.06
N ARG A 148 -19.50 16.44 -2.48
CA ARG A 148 -18.29 16.14 -3.29
C ARG A 148 -17.20 15.41 -2.49
N ALA A 149 -17.60 14.41 -1.70
CA ALA A 149 -16.71 13.61 -0.85
C ALA A 149 -15.78 12.70 -1.66
N HIS A 150 -14.71 12.25 -1.00
CA HIS A 150 -13.82 11.20 -1.51
C HIS A 150 -14.18 9.86 -0.85
N LEU A 151 -14.69 8.93 -1.66
CA LEU A 151 -15.16 7.60 -1.23
C LEU A 151 -14.16 6.51 -1.64
N PHE A 152 -13.84 5.62 -0.71
CA PHE A 152 -12.92 4.49 -0.92
C PHE A 152 -13.51 3.21 -0.32
N GLY A 153 -13.55 2.12 -1.10
CA GLY A 153 -14.10 0.84 -0.68
C GLY A 153 -13.11 -0.30 -0.91
N LEU A 154 -12.66 -0.96 0.15
CA LEU A 154 -11.78 -2.13 0.07
C LEU A 154 -12.63 -3.40 0.18
N PHE A 155 -12.76 -4.11 -0.94
CA PHE A 155 -13.62 -5.29 -1.09
C PHE A 155 -12.88 -6.62 -0.94
N GLN A 156 -11.56 -6.62 -0.67
CA GLN A 156 -10.67 -7.79 -0.75
C GLN A 156 -10.50 -8.37 -2.16
N ALA A 157 -11.59 -8.81 -2.80
CA ALA A 157 -11.61 -9.53 -4.08
C ALA A 157 -12.84 -9.20 -4.93
N GLU A 158 -12.71 -9.33 -6.24
CA GLU A 158 -13.72 -8.89 -7.22
C GLU A 158 -15.10 -9.53 -6.99
N GLN A 159 -15.13 -10.80 -6.56
CA GLN A 159 -16.37 -11.52 -6.22
C GLN A 159 -17.20 -10.82 -5.13
N TYR A 160 -16.58 -10.03 -4.26
CA TYR A 160 -17.25 -9.26 -3.22
C TYR A 160 -17.63 -7.84 -3.70
N TYR A 161 -16.89 -7.28 -4.67
CA TYR A 161 -17.27 -6.04 -5.34
C TYR A 161 -18.44 -6.21 -6.32
N ARG A 162 -18.50 -7.33 -7.06
CA ARG A 162 -19.54 -7.59 -8.09
C ARG A 162 -20.98 -7.33 -7.62
N PRO A 163 -21.44 -7.79 -6.43
CA PRO A 163 -22.76 -7.45 -5.91
C PRO A 163 -22.95 -5.97 -5.57
N ALA A 164 -21.88 -5.29 -5.13
CA ALA A 164 -21.89 -3.88 -4.74
C ALA A 164 -21.78 -2.91 -5.93
N ARG A 165 -21.20 -3.34 -7.07
CA ARG A 165 -20.92 -2.53 -8.27
C ARG A 165 -22.07 -1.62 -8.69
N ARG A 166 -23.31 -2.13 -8.75
CA ARG A 166 -24.48 -1.32 -9.14
C ARG A 166 -24.68 -0.13 -8.19
N ARG A 167 -24.57 -0.38 -6.88
CA ARG A 167 -24.71 0.65 -5.84
C ARG A 167 -23.55 1.63 -5.90
N TRP A 168 -22.31 1.14 -6.01
CA TRP A 168 -21.13 1.98 -6.10
C TRP A 168 -21.10 2.87 -7.35
N ARG A 169 -21.69 2.43 -8.47
CA ARG A 169 -21.94 3.29 -9.64
C ARG A 169 -22.91 4.45 -9.34
N GLU A 170 -23.91 4.25 -8.50
CA GLU A 170 -24.82 5.33 -8.08
C GLU A 170 -24.09 6.29 -7.11
N LEU A 171 -23.33 5.77 -6.14
CA LEU A 171 -22.49 6.58 -5.24
C LEU A 171 -21.47 7.45 -6.00
N SER A 172 -20.88 6.89 -7.07
CA SER A 172 -19.91 7.58 -7.93
C SER A 172 -20.50 8.77 -8.70
N ARG A 173 -21.83 8.89 -8.81
CA ARG A 173 -22.49 10.03 -9.48
C ARG A 173 -22.61 11.26 -8.58
N VAL A 174 -22.55 11.08 -7.26
CA VAL A 174 -22.65 12.16 -6.26
C VAL A 174 -21.30 12.47 -5.60
N ALA A 175 -20.41 11.47 -5.49
CA ALA A 175 -19.05 11.66 -4.98
C ALA A 175 -18.20 12.60 -5.84
N GLY A 176 -17.25 13.29 -5.22
CA GLY A 176 -16.17 13.97 -5.91
C GLY A 176 -15.17 12.99 -6.54
N SER A 177 -14.98 11.84 -5.89
CA SER A 177 -14.32 10.66 -6.47
C SER A 177 -14.74 9.39 -5.72
N ALA A 178 -14.84 8.25 -6.39
CA ALA A 178 -15.07 6.96 -5.76
C ALA A 178 -14.08 5.91 -6.27
N TYR A 179 -13.43 5.18 -5.37
CA TYR A 179 -12.47 4.12 -5.70
C TYR A 179 -12.87 2.77 -5.08
N ALA A 180 -12.83 1.70 -5.89
CA ALA A 180 -13.13 0.34 -5.47
C ALA A 180 -11.89 -0.55 -5.59
N PHE A 181 -11.37 -1.00 -4.45
CA PHE A 181 -10.14 -1.80 -4.34
C PHE A 181 -10.50 -3.29 -4.25
N TYR A 182 -9.95 -4.10 -5.14
CA TYR A 182 -10.16 -5.54 -5.13
C TYR A 182 -9.05 -6.30 -5.89
N ALA A 183 -8.75 -7.52 -5.45
CA ALA A 183 -8.03 -8.48 -6.28
C ALA A 183 -8.92 -8.88 -7.49
N PRO A 184 -8.48 -8.69 -8.75
CA PRO A 184 -9.24 -9.12 -9.92
C PRO A 184 -9.35 -10.65 -9.98
N ALA A 185 -10.44 -11.18 -10.53
CA ALA A 185 -10.54 -12.62 -10.81
C ALA A 185 -9.77 -13.01 -12.09
N ASP A 186 -9.59 -12.06 -12.99
CA ASP A 186 -8.83 -12.14 -14.24
C ASP A 186 -8.14 -10.77 -14.44
N PRO A 187 -6.79 -10.67 -14.40
CA PRO A 187 -6.08 -9.41 -14.57
C PRO A 187 -6.27 -8.75 -15.95
N ASP A 188 -6.54 -9.55 -16.98
CA ASP A 188 -6.70 -9.08 -18.36
C ASP A 188 -8.16 -8.72 -18.69
N ALA A 189 -9.10 -8.97 -17.78
CA ALA A 189 -10.51 -8.67 -17.98
C ALA A 189 -10.77 -7.14 -17.98
N PRO A 190 -11.66 -6.65 -18.88
CA PRO A 190 -11.99 -5.23 -18.94
C PRO A 190 -12.60 -4.74 -17.62
N THR A 191 -12.11 -3.60 -17.14
CA THR A 191 -12.52 -3.08 -15.83
C THR A 191 -14.00 -2.69 -15.82
N PRO A 192 -14.74 -3.02 -14.74
CA PRO A 192 -16.16 -2.73 -14.63
C PRO A 192 -16.47 -1.23 -14.49
N GLU A 193 -17.31 -0.68 -15.38
CA GLU A 193 -17.92 0.66 -15.17
C GLU A 193 -18.53 0.80 -13.76
N GLY A 194 -18.23 1.92 -13.09
CA GLY A 194 -18.68 2.19 -11.73
C GLY A 194 -17.76 3.21 -11.06
N ALA A 195 -17.36 2.91 -9.83
CA ALA A 195 -16.25 3.57 -9.17
C ALA A 195 -14.93 3.24 -9.88
N THR A 196 -13.93 4.12 -9.78
CA THR A 196 -12.59 3.90 -10.34
C THR A 196 -11.99 2.62 -9.75
N PRO A 197 -11.62 1.64 -10.58
CA PRO A 197 -11.06 0.38 -10.10
C PRO A 197 -9.65 0.59 -9.55
N VAL A 198 -9.33 -0.11 -8.47
CA VAL A 198 -7.97 -0.24 -7.95
C VAL A 198 -7.66 -1.72 -7.82
N LEU A 199 -6.83 -2.24 -8.72
CA LEU A 199 -6.49 -3.66 -8.74
C LEU A 199 -5.44 -3.95 -7.66
N LEU A 200 -5.65 -5.02 -6.88
CA LEU A 200 -4.77 -5.40 -5.79
C LEU A 200 -3.86 -6.57 -6.20
N ASP A 201 -2.55 -6.33 -6.26
CA ASP A 201 -1.50 -7.34 -6.44
C ASP A 201 -1.60 -8.47 -5.40
N ASP A 202 -1.10 -9.67 -5.73
CA ASP A 202 -1.21 -10.87 -4.88
C ASP A 202 -0.55 -10.74 -3.49
N ASP A 203 0.59 -10.07 -3.40
CA ASP A 203 1.30 -9.83 -2.13
C ASP A 203 0.75 -8.63 -1.33
N SER A 204 -0.29 -7.95 -1.83
CA SER A 204 -0.79 -6.71 -1.22
C SER A 204 -1.51 -6.99 0.12
N PRO A 205 -1.12 -6.34 1.23
CA PRO A 205 -1.69 -6.61 2.57
C PRO A 205 -3.20 -6.30 2.62
N VAL A 206 -3.65 -5.32 1.83
CA VAL A 206 -5.03 -4.86 1.81
C VAL A 206 -5.99 -5.86 1.17
N ARG A 207 -5.51 -6.97 0.57
CA ARG A 207 -6.36 -8.13 0.23
C ARG A 207 -7.04 -8.74 1.45
N ARG A 208 -6.49 -8.53 2.65
CA ARG A 208 -7.06 -8.98 3.93
C ARG A 208 -7.79 -7.87 4.68
N GLU A 209 -7.94 -6.71 4.07
CA GLU A 209 -8.62 -5.56 4.68
C GLU A 209 -9.99 -5.32 4.05
N TRP A 210 -10.91 -4.91 4.91
CA TRP A 210 -12.22 -4.40 4.56
C TRP A 210 -12.25 -2.93 4.98
N ALA A 211 -12.67 -2.02 4.10
CA ALA A 211 -12.84 -0.64 4.48
C ALA A 211 -13.94 0.06 3.68
N VAL A 212 -14.60 1.02 4.33
CA VAL A 212 -15.42 2.04 3.70
C VAL A 212 -14.99 3.37 4.32
N VAL A 213 -14.33 4.21 3.53
CA VAL A 213 -13.84 5.52 3.96
C VAL A 213 -14.52 6.59 3.11
N CYS A 214 -15.20 7.51 3.77
CA CYS A 214 -15.86 8.68 3.20
C CYS A 214 -15.24 9.92 3.85
N ASP A 215 -14.34 10.59 3.13
CA ASP A 215 -13.83 11.90 3.52
C ASP A 215 -14.76 12.97 2.93
N SER A 216 -15.59 13.55 3.81
CA SER A 216 -16.59 14.57 3.51
C SER A 216 -16.52 15.69 4.55
N HIS A 217 -17.25 16.78 4.33
CA HIS A 217 -17.28 17.89 5.27
C HIS A 217 -18.33 17.66 6.37
N ASP A 218 -19.54 17.23 6.01
CA ASP A 218 -20.67 17.21 6.97
C ASP A 218 -20.84 15.85 7.68
N LEU A 219 -20.24 14.77 7.19
CA LEU A 219 -20.19 13.47 7.90
C LEU A 219 -18.99 12.64 7.45
N PRO A 220 -17.75 12.99 7.87
CA PRO A 220 -16.60 12.14 7.63
C PRO A 220 -16.76 10.82 8.40
N VAL A 221 -16.56 9.69 7.72
CA VAL A 221 -16.61 8.36 8.35
C VAL A 221 -15.53 7.46 7.79
N ALA A 222 -14.82 6.75 8.66
CA ALA A 222 -13.96 5.65 8.27
C ALA A 222 -14.37 4.40 9.04
N LEU A 223 -14.75 3.35 8.31
CA LEU A 223 -14.79 1.97 8.78
C LEU A 223 -13.58 1.25 8.18
N THR A 224 -12.74 0.64 9.00
CA THR A 224 -11.64 -0.22 8.56
C THR A 224 -11.57 -1.46 9.42
N ALA A 225 -11.25 -2.59 8.80
CA ALA A 225 -11.14 -3.86 9.49
C ALA A 225 -10.13 -4.76 8.78
N TRP A 226 -9.51 -5.65 9.54
CA TRP A 226 -8.58 -6.66 9.05
C TRP A 226 -9.08 -8.06 9.42
N GLU A 227 -9.03 -8.97 8.44
CA GLU A 227 -9.46 -10.35 8.61
C GLU A 227 -8.47 -11.14 9.47
N LEU A 228 -8.97 -11.76 10.55
CA LEU A 228 -8.14 -12.56 11.44
C LEU A 228 -7.50 -13.76 10.71
N PRO A 229 -6.37 -14.32 11.18
CA PRO A 229 -5.85 -15.59 10.67
C PRO A 229 -6.81 -16.75 10.95
N GLY A 230 -6.69 -17.83 10.16
CA GLY A 230 -7.47 -19.06 10.37
C GLY A 230 -8.96 -18.96 10.03
N GLN A 231 -9.36 -18.06 9.13
CA GLN A 231 -10.74 -17.93 8.64
C GLN A 231 -11.04 -18.80 7.40
N GLU A 232 -10.08 -19.62 6.96
CA GLU A 232 -10.27 -20.61 5.91
C GLU A 232 -11.35 -21.64 6.30
N GLY A 233 -12.27 -21.94 5.40
CA GLY A 233 -13.40 -22.85 5.66
C GLY A 233 -14.53 -22.27 6.53
N VAL A 234 -14.36 -21.08 7.13
CA VAL A 234 -15.44 -20.39 7.84
C VAL A 234 -16.47 -19.88 6.83
N PRO A 235 -17.79 -20.08 7.04
CA PRO A 235 -18.82 -19.55 6.14
C PRO A 235 -18.65 -18.05 5.92
N ASP A 236 -18.70 -17.57 4.67
CA ASP A 236 -18.23 -16.23 4.30
C ASP A 236 -18.82 -15.09 5.16
N ARG A 237 -20.11 -15.17 5.49
CA ARG A 237 -20.82 -14.19 6.34
C ARG A 237 -20.39 -14.20 7.81
N GLN A 238 -19.81 -15.29 8.28
CA GLN A 238 -19.39 -15.54 9.66
C GLN A 238 -17.89 -15.28 9.90
N ARG A 239 -17.08 -15.11 8.83
CA ARG A 239 -15.65 -14.73 8.91
C ARG A 239 -15.48 -13.52 9.85
N LEU A 240 -14.48 -13.60 10.72
CA LEU A 240 -14.22 -12.63 11.78
C LEU A 240 -13.12 -11.64 11.41
N PHE A 241 -13.38 -10.39 11.72
CA PHE A 241 -12.51 -9.25 11.44
C PHE A 241 -12.28 -8.45 12.72
N GLU A 242 -11.04 -8.04 12.95
CA GLU A 242 -10.74 -6.99 13.92
C GLU A 242 -11.01 -5.64 13.24
N SER A 243 -11.91 -4.84 13.83
CA SER A 243 -12.61 -3.75 13.16
C SER A 243 -12.60 -2.49 14.01
N ALA A 244 -12.51 -1.33 13.37
CA ALA A 244 -12.53 -0.02 13.99
C ALA A 244 -13.34 0.92 13.11
N TRP A 245 -14.08 1.83 13.73
CA TRP A 245 -14.78 2.88 13.00
C TRP A 245 -14.72 4.20 13.77
N THR A 246 -14.72 5.31 13.03
CA THR A 246 -14.61 6.65 13.60
C THR A 246 -15.28 7.68 12.70
N ILE A 247 -15.68 8.79 13.32
CA ILE A 247 -16.16 10.02 12.68
C ILE A 247 -15.27 11.23 13.02
N ASP A 248 -14.12 11.03 13.68
CA ASP A 248 -13.13 12.08 13.87
C ASP A 248 -12.56 12.49 12.50
N PRO A 249 -12.73 13.76 12.05
CA PRO A 249 -12.24 14.20 10.76
C PRO A 249 -10.75 13.91 10.55
N THR A 250 -9.93 14.02 11.60
CA THR A 250 -8.47 13.81 11.52
C THR A 250 -8.13 12.36 11.18
N ALA A 251 -8.73 11.42 11.91
CA ALA A 251 -8.59 9.99 11.68
C ALA A 251 -9.15 9.56 10.31
N VAL A 252 -10.29 10.12 9.89
CA VAL A 252 -10.88 9.85 8.58
C VAL A 252 -9.99 10.38 7.44
N ARG A 253 -9.50 11.62 7.55
CA ARG A 253 -8.55 12.22 6.60
C ARG A 253 -7.29 11.39 6.46
N ARG A 254 -6.75 10.84 7.56
CA ARG A 254 -5.60 9.91 7.51
C ARG A 254 -5.95 8.64 6.74
N ALA A 255 -7.06 7.98 7.06
CA ALA A 255 -7.48 6.77 6.34
C ALA A 255 -7.69 7.04 4.84
N ALA A 256 -8.30 8.17 4.48
CA ALA A 256 -8.50 8.60 3.10
C ALA A 256 -7.19 8.88 2.36
N ARG A 257 -6.21 9.55 3.02
CA ARG A 257 -4.85 9.73 2.48
C ARG A 257 -4.17 8.38 2.22
N THR A 258 -4.30 7.40 3.11
CA THR A 258 -3.76 6.04 2.89
C THR A 258 -4.42 5.36 1.69
N CYS A 259 -5.75 5.43 1.57
CA CYS A 259 -6.46 4.92 0.38
C CYS A 259 -6.01 5.62 -0.91
N ALA A 260 -5.88 6.95 -0.92
CA ALA A 260 -5.42 7.71 -2.09
C ALA A 260 -3.95 7.42 -2.46
N ALA A 261 -3.10 7.11 -1.47
CA ALA A 261 -1.73 6.65 -1.70
C ALA A 261 -1.68 5.25 -2.34
N LEU A 262 -2.47 4.30 -1.81
CA LEU A 262 -2.63 2.96 -2.39
C LEU A 262 -3.15 3.01 -3.84
N ALA A 263 -4.18 3.83 -4.10
CA ALA A 263 -4.75 3.98 -5.42
C ALA A 263 -3.72 4.52 -6.43
N ALA A 264 -2.91 5.50 -6.03
CA ALA A 264 -1.83 6.01 -6.89
C ALA A 264 -0.70 5.00 -7.12
N GLN A 265 -0.34 4.20 -6.10
CA GLN A 265 0.65 3.13 -6.23
C GLN A 265 0.20 2.03 -7.21
N ALA A 266 -1.10 1.74 -7.24
CA ALA A 266 -1.74 0.83 -8.20
C ALA A 266 -2.09 1.50 -9.56
N GLY A 267 -1.65 2.74 -9.80
CA GLY A 267 -1.83 3.43 -11.08
C GLY A 267 -3.26 3.89 -11.41
N ALA A 268 -4.15 3.99 -10.42
CA ALA A 268 -5.54 4.38 -10.65
C ALA A 268 -5.68 5.84 -11.11
N GLU A 269 -6.61 6.08 -12.04
CA GLU A 269 -6.87 7.40 -12.63
C GLU A 269 -7.41 8.41 -11.60
N GLY A 270 -7.16 9.71 -11.83
CA GLY A 270 -7.68 10.81 -11.00
C GLY A 270 -7.03 10.97 -9.62
N THR A 271 -6.15 10.05 -9.22
CA THR A 271 -5.56 10.00 -7.88
C THR A 271 -4.77 11.25 -7.49
N ALA A 272 -4.05 11.89 -8.42
CA ALA A 272 -3.31 13.13 -8.14
C ALA A 272 -4.21 14.29 -7.67
N ALA A 273 -5.40 14.44 -8.26
CA ALA A 273 -6.36 15.48 -7.85
C ALA A 273 -6.94 15.20 -6.45
N VAL A 274 -7.14 13.92 -6.13
CA VAL A 274 -7.65 13.48 -4.82
C VAL A 274 -6.57 13.61 -3.74
N GLN A 275 -5.33 13.25 -4.03
CA GLN A 275 -4.20 13.49 -3.12
C GLN A 275 -4.00 14.98 -2.83
N PHE A 276 -4.18 15.85 -3.83
CA PHE A 276 -4.15 17.30 -3.65
C PHE A 276 -5.31 17.79 -2.76
N ALA A 277 -6.55 17.35 -3.01
CA ALA A 277 -7.71 17.73 -2.19
C ALA A 277 -7.62 17.23 -0.74
N LEU A 278 -6.96 16.10 -0.50
CA LEU A 278 -6.69 15.54 0.82
C LEU A 278 -5.40 16.07 1.46
N ALA A 279 -4.64 16.96 0.81
CA ALA A 279 -3.33 17.41 1.31
C ALA A 279 -3.46 18.26 2.58
N ASP A 280 -4.44 19.16 2.64
CA ASP A 280 -4.73 19.98 3.81
C ASP A 280 -5.34 19.16 4.95
N GLU A 281 -5.23 19.65 6.19
CA GLU A 281 -5.96 19.10 7.33
C GLU A 281 -7.46 19.42 7.20
N PRO A 282 -8.36 18.57 7.74
CA PRO A 282 -9.78 18.81 7.64
C PRO A 282 -10.16 20.06 8.45
N ALA A 283 -11.14 20.82 7.96
CA ALA A 283 -11.68 21.94 8.72
C ALA A 283 -12.25 21.43 10.06
N PRO A 284 -12.19 22.22 11.16
CA PRO A 284 -12.80 21.82 12.43
C PRO A 284 -14.33 21.69 12.29
N VAL A 285 -14.81 20.45 12.10
CA VAL A 285 -16.24 20.17 11.94
C VAL A 285 -16.94 20.31 13.29
N ALA A 286 -17.91 21.22 13.38
CA ALA A 286 -18.90 21.19 14.46
C ALA A 286 -19.81 19.97 14.19
N ALA A 287 -19.73 18.96 15.07
CA ALA A 287 -20.38 17.66 14.83
C ALA A 287 -21.88 17.80 14.51
N ASP A 288 -22.27 17.38 13.30
CA ASP A 288 -23.67 17.25 12.89
C ASP A 288 -24.32 16.08 13.65
N LEU A 289 -24.82 16.37 14.85
CA LEU A 289 -25.47 15.39 15.72
C LEU A 289 -26.70 14.75 15.06
N ALA A 290 -27.35 15.41 14.10
CA ALA A 290 -28.48 14.83 13.38
C ALA A 290 -28.00 13.74 12.41
N ALA A 291 -26.92 13.99 11.65
CA ALA A 291 -26.31 12.99 10.78
C ALA A 291 -25.69 11.81 11.55
N VAL A 292 -25.03 12.08 12.69
CA VAL A 292 -24.53 11.00 13.57
C VAL A 292 -25.68 10.12 14.07
N SER A 293 -26.81 10.74 14.43
CA SER A 293 -28.02 10.04 14.86
C SER A 293 -28.68 9.24 13.72
N ALA A 294 -28.70 9.78 12.50
CA ALA A 294 -29.20 9.11 11.29
C ALA A 294 -28.34 7.88 10.93
N LEU A 295 -27.01 8.04 10.91
CA LEU A 295 -26.05 6.94 10.71
C LEU A 295 -26.25 5.83 11.74
N PHE A 296 -26.31 6.17 13.03
CA PHE A 296 -26.53 5.18 14.09
C PHE A 296 -27.88 4.46 13.92
N SER A 297 -28.94 5.17 13.55
CA SER A 297 -30.26 4.59 13.29
C SER A 297 -30.24 3.59 12.13
N ARG A 298 -29.52 3.89 11.04
CA ARG A 298 -29.32 2.93 9.94
C ARG A 298 -28.49 1.73 10.35
N VAL A 299 -27.42 1.94 11.12
CA VAL A 299 -26.59 0.84 11.64
C VAL A 299 -27.44 -0.15 12.43
N VAL A 300 -28.29 0.34 13.35
CA VAL A 300 -29.20 -0.52 14.13
C VAL A 300 -30.17 -1.29 13.22
N ALA A 301 -30.80 -0.61 12.25
CA ALA A 301 -31.73 -1.25 11.32
C ALA A 301 -31.06 -2.35 10.46
N TYR A 302 -29.92 -2.04 9.84
CA TYR A 302 -29.19 -3.01 9.02
C TYR A 302 -28.63 -4.19 9.83
N VAL A 303 -28.23 -3.96 11.08
CA VAL A 303 -27.76 -5.04 11.97
C VAL A 303 -28.92 -5.96 12.36
N ASP A 304 -30.11 -5.43 12.68
CA ASP A 304 -31.28 -6.27 12.99
C ASP A 304 -31.72 -7.09 11.76
N ASP A 305 -31.92 -6.44 10.61
CA ASP A 305 -32.28 -7.13 9.37
C ASP A 305 -31.21 -8.13 8.89
N GLY A 306 -29.93 -7.86 9.19
CA GLY A 306 -28.83 -8.78 8.91
C GLY A 306 -28.91 -10.06 9.75
N HIS A 307 -29.36 -9.98 11.01
CA HIS A 307 -29.44 -11.12 11.93
C HIS A 307 -30.76 -11.90 11.84
N ARG A 308 -31.81 -11.33 11.25
CA ARG A 308 -33.07 -12.05 11.00
C ARG A 308 -32.81 -13.27 10.09
N PRO A 309 -33.23 -14.49 10.47
CA PRO A 309 -33.13 -15.63 9.58
C PRO A 309 -33.99 -15.37 8.34
N ARG A 310 -33.43 -15.53 7.14
CA ARG A 310 -34.18 -15.42 5.90
C ARG A 310 -35.28 -16.49 5.88
N ALA A 311 -36.52 -16.09 6.11
CA ALA A 311 -37.68 -16.94 5.91
C ALA A 311 -37.63 -17.48 4.47
N GLY A 312 -37.78 -18.80 4.32
CA GLY A 312 -37.49 -19.50 3.07
C GLY A 312 -38.24 -18.92 1.87
N ARG A 313 -37.48 -18.64 0.81
CA ARG A 313 -37.93 -18.47 -0.58
C ARG A 313 -37.15 -19.45 -1.44
#